data_AF-A0A9P6BFZ1-F1
#
_entry.id   AF-A0A9P6BFZ1-F1
#
_cell.length_a   1.000
_cell.length_b   1.000
_cell.length_c   1.000
_cell.angle_alpha   90.00
_cell.angle_beta   90.00
_cell.angle_gamma   90.00
#
_symmetry.space_group_name_H-M   'P 1'
#
loop_
_entity.id
_entity.type
_entity.pdbx_description
1 polymer ?
#
loop_
_entity_poly.entity_id
_entity_poly.type
_entity_poly.pdbx_seq_one_letter_code
_entity_poly.pdbx_strand_id
1 'polypeptide(L)'
;MVKLQLLVLAAVASVISAVDIYEHDWYGGHHCQVNGVYDQGGLCYALPASCGGIVSSVKVRKYWTCKLFEGGGCNGSSVDVYGEVPSLSERGFNDRAYGIKCWSYA
;
A
#
# COMPACT_ATOMS: atom_id res chain seq x y z
N MET A 1 26.37 41.98 -12.03
CA MET A 1 26.40 40.83 -11.10
C MET A 1 24.94 40.43 -10.84
N VAL A 2 24.45 39.39 -11.52
CA VAL A 2 23.05 38.93 -11.39
C VAL A 2 23.03 37.76 -10.41
N LYS A 3 22.22 37.90 -9.36
CA LYS A 3 22.06 36.94 -8.26
C LYS A 3 21.33 35.72 -8.82
N LEU A 4 22.06 34.61 -8.99
CA LEU A 4 21.50 33.34 -9.45
C LEU A 4 20.59 32.79 -8.34
N GLN A 5 19.27 32.97 -8.49
CA GLN A 5 18.29 32.33 -7.61
C GLN A 5 18.33 30.83 -7.90
N LEU A 6 18.91 30.09 -6.96
CA LEU A 6 18.84 28.65 -6.88
C LEU A 6 17.36 28.28 -6.76
N LEU A 7 16.71 27.93 -7.88
CA LEU A 7 15.47 27.16 -7.84
C LEU A 7 15.83 25.82 -7.23
N VAL A 8 15.71 25.74 -5.90
CA VAL A 8 15.50 24.47 -5.24
C VAL A 8 14.18 23.98 -5.82
N LEU A 9 14.25 23.11 -6.84
CA LEU A 9 13.21 22.12 -7.07
C LEU A 9 13.17 21.31 -5.77
N ALA A 10 12.45 21.83 -4.78
CA ALA A 10 11.72 20.96 -3.89
C ALA A 10 10.74 20.29 -4.85
N ALA A 11 11.17 19.16 -5.43
CA ALA A 11 10.23 18.13 -5.75
C ALA A 11 9.46 17.96 -4.44
N VAL A 12 8.26 18.55 -4.38
CA VAL A 12 7.20 18.03 -3.52
C VAL A 12 7.21 16.56 -3.89
N ALA A 13 7.86 15.74 -3.04
CA ALA A 13 7.79 14.31 -3.16
C ALA A 13 6.30 14.05 -3.00
N SER A 14 5.61 13.99 -4.15
CA SER A 14 4.23 13.62 -4.19
C SER A 14 4.21 12.30 -3.43
N VAL A 15 3.48 12.28 -2.31
CA VAL A 15 3.37 11.08 -1.50
C VAL A 15 2.53 10.15 -2.37
N ILE A 16 3.19 9.43 -3.28
CA ILE A 16 2.51 8.51 -4.18
C ILE A 16 2.02 7.40 -3.26
N SER A 17 0.70 7.27 -3.13
CA SER A 17 0.09 6.14 -2.45
C SER A 17 0.65 4.87 -3.10
N ALA A 18 1.30 3.99 -2.35
CA ALA A 18 1.87 2.76 -2.91
C ALA A 18 0.74 1.80 -3.33
N VAL A 19 -0.35 1.83 -2.57
CA VAL A 19 -1.50 0.94 -2.76
C VAL A 19 -2.77 1.57 -2.21
N ASP A 20 -3.85 1.40 -2.98
CA ASP A 20 -5.22 1.63 -2.52
C ASP A 20 -5.84 0.27 -2.14
N ILE A 21 -6.44 0.18 -0.95
CA ILE A 21 -7.08 -1.03 -0.43
C ILE A 21 -8.58 -0.78 -0.23
N TYR A 22 -9.42 -1.78 -0.53
CA TYR A 22 -10.87 -1.63 -0.62
C TYR A 22 -11.59 -2.71 0.19
N GLU A 23 -12.71 -2.32 0.80
CA GLU A 23 -13.56 -3.17 1.62
C GLU A 23 -14.24 -4.29 0.83
N HIS A 24 -14.68 -4.01 -0.39
CA HIS A 24 -15.35 -5.00 -1.24
C HIS A 24 -14.48 -5.46 -2.39
N ASP A 25 -14.86 -6.60 -2.97
CA ASP A 25 -14.34 -7.04 -4.27
C ASP A 25 -14.57 -5.96 -5.34
N TRP A 26 -13.77 -6.04 -6.40
CA TRP A 26 -13.83 -5.16 -7.57
C TRP A 26 -13.73 -3.67 -7.23
N TYR A 27 -12.94 -3.36 -6.19
CA TYR A 27 -12.59 -2.00 -5.75
C TYR A 27 -13.78 -1.18 -5.23
N GLY A 28 -14.79 -1.85 -4.65
CA GLY A 28 -15.96 -1.21 -4.07
C GLY A 28 -15.83 -0.89 -2.57
N GLY A 29 -16.79 -0.13 -2.04
CA GLY A 29 -16.93 0.10 -0.60
C GLY A 29 -15.99 1.15 -0.02
N HIS A 30 -15.78 1.10 1.30
CA HIS A 30 -14.78 1.93 1.98
C HIS A 30 -13.38 1.64 1.43
N HIS A 31 -12.53 2.67 1.40
CA HIS A 31 -11.15 2.49 0.95
C HIS A 31 -10.17 3.28 1.82
N CYS A 32 -8.98 2.71 1.98
CA CYS A 32 -7.84 3.39 2.57
C CYS A 32 -6.71 3.49 1.55
N GLN A 33 -5.95 4.57 1.64
CA GLN A 33 -4.70 4.73 0.90
C GLN A 33 -3.55 4.43 1.85
N VAL A 34 -2.66 3.52 1.45
CA VAL A 34 -1.42 3.29 2.18
C VAL A 34 -0.32 4.05 1.44
N ASN A 35 0.06 5.18 2.03
CA ASN A 35 1.12 6.01 1.48
C ASN A 35 2.49 5.34 1.63
N GLY A 36 3.32 5.51 0.60
CA GLY A 36 4.64 4.89 0.46
C GLY A 36 5.35 4.70 1.79
N VAL A 37 5.51 3.44 2.18
CA VAL A 37 6.40 3.07 3.27
C VAL A 37 7.81 3.16 2.69
N TYR A 38 8.41 4.35 2.77
CA TYR A 38 9.71 4.67 2.19
C TYR A 38 10.83 4.00 2.98
N ASP A 39 11.26 2.80 2.57
CA ASP A 39 12.64 2.30 2.72
C ASP A 39 12.81 1.03 1.88
N GLN A 40 14.03 0.76 1.40
CA GLN A 40 14.48 -0.50 0.77
C GLN A 40 14.36 -1.73 1.69
N GLY A 41 13.66 -1.62 2.83
CA GLY A 41 13.33 -2.70 3.76
C GLY A 41 11.84 -2.96 3.98
N GLY A 42 10.93 -2.21 3.35
CA GLY A 42 9.48 -2.42 3.47
C GLY A 42 9.03 -2.51 4.93
N LEU A 43 9.09 -1.39 5.66
CA LEU A 43 8.68 -1.36 7.06
C LEU A 43 7.27 -1.92 7.22
N CYS A 44 7.03 -2.60 8.34
CA CYS A 44 5.69 -3.04 8.63
C CYS A 44 4.81 -1.84 8.92
N TYR A 45 3.69 -1.73 8.22
CA TYR A 45 2.65 -0.76 8.49
C TYR A 45 1.39 -1.49 8.94
N ALA A 46 0.95 -1.19 10.17
CA ALA A 46 -0.37 -1.62 10.63
C ALA A 46 -1.44 -0.80 9.88
N LEU A 47 -2.41 -1.48 9.28
CA LEU A 47 -3.51 -0.82 8.60
C LEU A 47 -4.32 0.02 9.60
N PRO A 48 -4.89 1.17 9.17
CA PRO A 48 -5.83 1.91 9.99
C PRO A 48 -6.96 1.01 10.46
N ALA A 49 -7.47 1.25 11.68
CA ALA A 49 -8.55 0.45 12.25
C ALA A 49 -9.82 0.42 11.38
N SER A 50 -10.03 1.44 10.53
CA SER A 50 -11.14 1.50 9.58
C SER A 50 -10.99 0.57 8.37
N CYS A 51 -9.81 -0.01 8.15
CA CYS A 51 -9.53 -0.88 7.01
C CYS A 51 -8.94 -2.25 7.38
N GLY A 52 -8.41 -2.41 8.59
CA GLY A 52 -7.95 -3.71 9.07
C GLY A 52 -9.12 -4.71 9.18
N GLY A 53 -8.93 -5.91 8.64
CA GLY A 53 -9.90 -7.00 8.75
C GLY A 53 -11.12 -6.90 7.82
N ILE A 54 -11.10 -5.99 6.85
CA ILE A 54 -12.19 -5.85 5.86
C ILE A 54 -11.67 -5.76 4.41
N VAL A 55 -10.35 -5.91 4.19
CA VAL A 55 -9.78 -5.72 2.85
C VAL A 55 -10.15 -6.90 1.95
N SER A 56 -10.79 -6.60 0.83
CA SER A 56 -11.20 -7.59 -0.17
C SER A 56 -10.59 -7.37 -1.55
N SER A 57 -10.16 -6.16 -1.90
CA SER A 57 -9.47 -5.90 -3.17
C SER A 57 -8.43 -4.80 -3.04
N VAL A 58 -7.43 -4.80 -3.93
CA VAL A 58 -6.31 -3.85 -3.87
C VAL A 58 -5.85 -3.37 -5.25
N LYS A 59 -5.37 -2.12 -5.31
CA LYS A 59 -4.68 -1.55 -6.48
C LYS A 59 -3.29 -1.07 -6.08
N VAL A 60 -2.27 -1.84 -6.43
CA VAL A 60 -0.86 -1.50 -6.20
C VAL A 60 -0.38 -0.65 -7.38
N ARG A 61 0.29 0.47 -7.09
CA ARG A 61 0.83 1.35 -8.14
C ARG A 61 1.96 0.67 -8.92
N LYS A 62 2.15 1.14 -10.16
CA LYS A 62 3.23 0.67 -11.03
C LYS A 62 4.58 0.80 -10.32
N TYR A 63 5.45 -0.20 -10.51
CA TYR A 63 6.78 -0.31 -9.91
C TYR A 63 6.81 -0.55 -8.39
N TRP A 64 5.65 -0.79 -7.78
CA TRP A 64 5.54 -1.28 -6.40
C TRP A 64 5.05 -2.71 -6.39
N THR A 65 5.40 -3.42 -5.33
CA THR A 65 4.70 -4.62 -4.88
C THR A 65 4.47 -4.50 -3.39
N CYS A 66 3.46 -5.21 -2.89
CA CYS A 66 3.18 -5.27 -1.47
C CYS A 66 2.93 -6.71 -1.02
N LYS A 67 3.04 -6.93 0.28
CA LYS A 67 2.61 -8.14 0.97
C LYS A 67 1.64 -7.76 2.08
N LEU A 68 0.46 -8.36 2.07
CA LEU A 68 -0.55 -8.22 3.12
C LEU A 68 -0.32 -9.30 4.17
N PHE A 69 -0.60 -8.98 5.43
CA PHE A 69 -0.39 -9.86 6.58
C PHE A 69 -1.62 -9.87 7.48
N GLU A 70 -1.88 -11.02 8.11
CA GLU A 70 -2.97 -11.18 9.08
C GLU A 70 -2.77 -10.37 10.36
N GLY A 71 -1.53 -10.21 10.80
CA GLY A 71 -1.22 -9.39 11.96
C GLY A 71 -0.78 -7.98 11.58
N GLY A 72 -1.20 -6.98 12.35
CA GLY A 72 -0.76 -5.59 12.19
C GLY A 72 0.74 -5.38 12.44
N GLY A 73 1.42 -6.35 13.06
CA GLY A 73 2.89 -6.42 13.17
C GLY A 73 3.58 -7.12 11.99
N CYS A 74 2.85 -7.38 10.90
CA CYS A 74 3.31 -8.11 9.72
C CYS A 74 3.79 -9.53 10.04
N ASN A 75 2.98 -10.23 10.81
CA ASN A 75 3.15 -11.60 11.25
C ASN A 75 1.92 -12.45 10.85
N GLY A 76 2.02 -13.78 11.00
CA GLY A 76 0.95 -14.70 10.60
C GLY A 76 0.95 -15.01 9.11
N SER A 77 -0.19 -15.44 8.58
CA SER A 77 -0.33 -15.73 7.15
C SER A 77 -0.16 -14.45 6.33
N SER A 78 0.29 -14.60 5.09
CA SER A 78 0.50 -13.46 4.21
C SER A 78 0.20 -13.80 2.76
N VAL A 79 -0.06 -12.76 1.95
CA VAL A 79 -0.26 -12.88 0.52
C VAL A 79 0.47 -11.73 -0.19
N ASP A 80 1.20 -12.08 -1.24
CA ASP A 80 1.82 -11.09 -2.14
C ASP A 80 0.75 -10.48 -3.06
N VAL A 81 0.81 -9.17 -3.28
CA VAL A 81 -0.10 -8.41 -4.15
C VAL A 81 0.70 -7.43 -5.02
N TYR A 82 0.36 -7.39 -6.30
CA TYR A 82 1.00 -6.55 -7.31
C TYR A 82 -0.03 -6.21 -8.39
N GLY A 83 0.12 -5.03 -9.00
CA GLY A 83 -0.86 -4.53 -9.95
C GLY A 83 -2.26 -4.41 -9.33
N GLU A 84 -3.29 -4.72 -10.12
CA GLU A 84 -4.66 -4.74 -9.64
C GLU A 84 -5.08 -6.16 -9.24
N VAL A 85 -5.65 -6.29 -8.04
CA VAL A 85 -6.17 -7.56 -7.51
C VAL A 85 -7.65 -7.34 -7.19
N PRO A 86 -8.57 -7.77 -8.08
CA PRO A 86 -10.00 -7.48 -7.93
C PRO A 86 -10.66 -8.28 -6.80
N SER A 87 -10.08 -9.40 -6.37
CA SER A 87 -10.57 -10.16 -5.22
C SER A 87 -9.44 -10.87 -4.50
N LEU A 88 -9.40 -10.75 -3.18
CA LEU A 88 -8.52 -11.50 -2.28
C LEU A 88 -9.10 -12.86 -1.90
N SER A 89 -10.40 -13.09 -2.15
CA SER A 89 -11.05 -14.38 -1.96
C SER A 89 -10.43 -15.47 -2.83
N GLU A 90 -10.04 -15.16 -4.06
CA GLU A 90 -9.32 -16.07 -4.96
C GLU A 90 -7.96 -16.51 -4.42
N ARG A 91 -7.41 -15.73 -3.46
CA ARG A 91 -6.15 -16.02 -2.76
C ARG A 91 -6.37 -16.50 -1.32
N GLY A 92 -7.63 -16.74 -0.92
CA GLY A 92 -8.02 -17.14 0.42
C GLY A 92 -7.70 -16.09 1.51
N PHE A 93 -7.57 -14.81 1.15
CA PHE A 93 -7.09 -13.74 2.03
C PHE A 93 -8.10 -12.59 2.24
N ASN A 94 -9.37 -12.80 1.89
CA ASN A 94 -10.43 -11.80 2.09
C ASN A 94 -10.58 -11.46 3.57
N ASP A 95 -10.78 -10.18 3.90
CA ASP A 95 -11.08 -9.68 5.24
C ASP A 95 -10.04 -10.07 6.32
N ARG A 96 -8.82 -10.40 5.88
CA ARG A 96 -7.76 -10.90 6.77
C ARG A 96 -6.63 -9.92 6.97
N ALA A 97 -6.49 -8.90 6.12
CA ALA A 97 -5.35 -8.00 6.18
C ALA A 97 -5.44 -7.04 7.37
N TYR A 98 -4.41 -7.02 8.22
CA TYR A 98 -4.19 -6.00 9.26
C TYR A 98 -2.82 -5.34 9.17
N GLY A 99 -1.87 -5.95 8.48
CA GLY A 99 -0.54 -5.38 8.24
C GLY A 99 -0.18 -5.40 6.76
N ILE A 100 0.71 -4.50 6.36
CA ILE A 100 1.22 -4.41 5.00
C ILE A 100 2.68 -4.01 4.96
N LYS A 101 3.43 -4.59 4.03
CA LYS A 101 4.75 -4.13 3.62
C LYS A 101 4.72 -3.85 2.13
N CYS A 102 5.27 -2.72 1.70
CA CYS A 102 5.40 -2.38 0.29
C CYS A 102 6.85 -2.02 -0.01
N TRP A 103 7.33 -2.37 -1.20
CA TRP A 103 8.64 -1.98 -1.68
C TRP A 103 8.57 -1.62 -3.16
N SER A 104 9.38 -0.64 -3.55
CA SER A 104 9.53 -0.24 -4.95
C SER A 104 10.72 -0.93 -5.58
N TYR A 105 10.65 -1.10 -6.90
CA TYR A 105 11.75 -1.58 -7.74
C TYR A 105 12.41 -0.44 -8.53
N ALA A 106 12.27 0.79 -8.04
CA ALA A 106 12.79 1.99 -8.69
C ALA A 106 14.31 2.12 -8.52
#